data_AF-A0A150AGR4-F1
#
_entry.id   AF-A0A150AGR4-F1
#
_cell.length_a   1.000
_cell.length_b   1.000
_cell.length_c   1.000
_cell.angle_alpha   90.00
_cell.angle_beta   90.00
_cell.angle_gamma   90.00
#
_symmetry.space_group_name_H-M   'P 1'
#
loop_
_entity.id
_entity.type
_entity.pdbx_description
1 polymer ?
#
loop_
_entity_poly.entity_id
_entity_poly.type
_entity_poly.pdbx_seq_one_letter_code
_entity_poly.pdbx_strand_id
1 'polypeptide(L)'
;MKVQCKNCLPKEGIEVPDFTQSEKTRLLKMKRESTIKTIKCLIDDYKLSHLESKYIALHMNEDYGKCNRCNYNELDQEYLNCPKCGALNLNWQIGGN
;
A
#
# COMPACT_ATOMS: atom_id res chain seq x y z
N MET A 1 -8.74 0.35 -7.59
CA MET A 1 -8.86 -1.00 -6.98
C MET A 1 -9.37 -0.86 -5.56
N LYS A 2 -10.50 -1.49 -5.22
CA LYS A 2 -11.03 -1.47 -3.85
C LYS A 2 -10.35 -2.53 -2.99
N VAL A 3 -9.77 -2.10 -1.86
CA VAL A 3 -9.06 -2.98 -0.92
C VAL A 3 -9.65 -2.88 0.48
N GLN A 4 -9.51 -3.96 1.25
CA GLN A 4 -10.07 -4.03 2.60
C GLN A 4 -9.09 -4.67 3.59
N CYS A 5 -8.94 -4.02 4.75
CA CYS A 5 -8.11 -4.46 5.85
C CYS A 5 -9.03 -4.65 7.06
N LYS A 6 -9.15 -5.91 7.50
CA LYS A 6 -9.96 -6.30 8.66
C LYS A 6 -9.61 -5.58 9.97
N ASN A 7 -8.45 -4.94 10.06
CA ASN A 7 -7.99 -4.24 11.27
C ASN A 7 -8.20 -2.71 11.21
N CYS A 8 -8.43 -2.13 10.02
CA CYS A 8 -8.55 -0.69 9.85
C CYS A 8 -9.99 -0.28 9.58
N LEU A 9 -10.59 -0.84 8.53
CA LEU A 9 -11.98 -0.66 8.14
C LEU A 9 -12.55 -2.06 7.86
N PRO A 10 -13.06 -2.75 8.89
CA PRO A 10 -13.47 -4.15 8.76
C PRO A 10 -14.74 -4.34 7.93
N LYS A 11 -15.52 -3.27 7.73
CA LYS A 11 -16.78 -3.30 6.96
C LYS A 11 -16.64 -2.54 5.65
N GLU A 12 -15.86 -1.47 5.66
CA GLU A 12 -15.64 -0.59 4.51
C GLU A 12 -14.29 -0.90 3.83
N GLY A 13 -14.23 -0.79 2.51
CA GLY A 13 -12.97 -0.81 1.77
C GLY A 13 -12.60 0.60 1.32
N ILE A 14 -11.34 0.82 0.98
CA ILE A 14 -10.87 2.06 0.36
C ILE A 14 -10.57 1.81 -1.11
N GLU A 15 -10.99 2.74 -1.97
CA GLU A 15 -10.60 2.77 -3.37
C GLU A 15 -9.16 3.29 -3.46
N VAL A 16 -8.25 2.46 -3.93
CA VAL A 16 -6.89 2.89 -4.27
C VAL A 16 -6.92 3.40 -5.71
N PRO A 17 -6.46 4.64 -5.97
CA PRO A 17 -6.30 5.15 -7.33
C PRO A 17 -5.47 4.21 -8.20
N ASP A 18 -5.74 4.22 -9.50
CA ASP A 18 -4.94 3.48 -10.47
C ASP A 18 -3.62 4.22 -10.72
N PHE A 19 -2.65 4.03 -9.82
CA PHE A 19 -1.33 4.61 -9.93
C PHE A 19 -0.55 3.94 -11.05
N THR A 20 0.02 4.76 -11.93
CA THR A 20 0.97 4.30 -12.94
C THR A 20 2.22 3.71 -12.29
N GLN A 21 2.99 2.95 -13.06
CA GLN A 21 4.20 2.31 -12.55
C GLN A 21 5.21 3.30 -11.96
N SER A 22 5.39 4.46 -12.60
CA SER A 22 6.30 5.52 -12.14
C SER A 22 5.83 6.15 -10.83
N GLU A 23 4.51 6.29 -10.65
CA GLU A 23 3.91 6.80 -9.41
C GLU A 23 4.07 5.80 -8.27
N LYS A 24 3.79 4.52 -8.52
CA LYS A 24 4.07 3.43 -7.55
C LYS A 24 5.52 3.46 -7.09
N THR A 25 6.49 3.59 -8.03
CA THR A 25 7.92 3.72 -7.73
C THR A 25 8.22 4.95 -6.87
N ARG A 26 7.71 6.12 -7.26
CA ARG A 26 7.92 7.39 -6.55
C ARG A 26 7.37 7.32 -5.13
N LEU A 27 6.12 6.86 -4.96
CA LEU A 27 5.47 6.74 -3.68
C LEU A 27 6.20 5.75 -2.77
N LEU A 28 6.69 4.61 -3.30
CA LEU A 28 7.45 3.65 -2.52
C LEU A 28 8.81 4.18 -2.07
N LYS A 29 9.51 4.91 -2.94
CA LYS A 29 10.73 5.62 -2.55
C LYS A 29 10.45 6.60 -1.40
N MET A 30 9.40 7.41 -1.54
CA MET A 30 9.00 8.36 -0.50
C MET A 30 8.60 7.65 0.80
N LYS A 31 7.94 6.50 0.73
CA LYS A 31 7.50 5.71 1.88
C LYS A 31 8.68 5.21 2.71
N ARG A 32 9.70 4.67 2.04
CA ARG A 32 10.95 4.21 2.66
C ARG A 32 11.69 5.34 3.37
N GLU A 33 11.61 6.56 2.84
CA GLU A 33 12.19 7.75 3.49
C GLU A 33 11.32 8.27 4.65
N SER A 34 10.00 8.36 4.45
CA SER A 34 9.06 8.86 5.44
C SER A 34 7.61 8.55 5.07
N THR A 35 6.94 7.82 5.97
CA THR A 35 5.49 7.60 5.87
C THR A 35 4.70 8.91 5.90
N ILE A 36 5.12 9.89 6.71
CA ILE A 36 4.44 11.18 6.85
C ILE A 36 4.51 11.97 5.54
N LYS A 37 5.68 12.02 4.89
CA LYS A 37 5.83 12.69 3.59
C LYS A 37 4.97 12.03 2.50
N THR A 38 4.87 10.70 2.55
CA THR A 38 4.03 9.94 1.60
C THR A 38 2.55 10.27 1.79
N ILE A 39 2.07 10.31 3.03
CA ILE A 39 0.68 10.73 3.34
C ILE A 39 0.43 12.15 2.84
N LYS A 40 1.35 13.08 3.08
CA LYS A 40 1.22 14.45 2.60
C LYS A 40 1.13 14.52 1.06
N CYS A 41 1.95 13.77 0.34
CA CYS A 41 1.90 13.70 -1.12
C CYS A 41 0.58 13.12 -1.65
N LEU A 42 0.06 12.06 -1.01
CA LEU A 42 -1.25 11.49 -1.36
C LEU A 42 -2.40 12.51 -1.18
N ILE A 43 -2.33 13.36 -0.16
CA ILE A 43 -3.30 14.45 0.05
C ILE A 43 -3.10 15.57 -0.98
N ASP A 44 -1.87 16.08 -1.10
CA ASP A 44 -1.59 17.30 -1.85
C ASP A 44 -1.67 17.08 -3.37
N ASP A 45 -1.12 15.97 -3.87
CA ASP A 45 -1.00 15.70 -5.32
C ASP A 45 -2.18 14.89 -5.85
N TYR A 46 -2.68 13.93 -5.07
CA TYR A 46 -3.73 12.99 -5.49
C TYR A 46 -5.11 13.32 -4.92
N LYS A 47 -5.23 14.39 -4.12
CA LYS A 47 -6.48 14.89 -3.52
C LYS A 47 -7.23 13.85 -2.71
N LEU A 48 -6.51 12.87 -2.17
CA LEU A 48 -7.08 11.86 -1.29
C LEU A 48 -7.38 12.44 0.08
N SER A 49 -8.40 11.90 0.74
CA SER A 49 -8.65 12.24 2.14
C SER A 49 -7.47 11.80 3.01
N HIS A 50 -7.34 12.40 4.19
CA HIS A 50 -6.32 12.00 5.15
C HIS A 50 -6.46 10.52 5.57
N LEU A 51 -7.71 10.03 5.67
CA LEU A 51 -7.98 8.62 5.97
C LEU A 51 -7.46 7.69 4.87
N GLU A 52 -7.82 7.94 3.61
CA GLU A 52 -7.37 7.15 2.46
C GLU A 52 -5.85 7.17 2.33
N SER A 53 -5.26 8.35 2.49
CA SER A 53 -3.81 8.56 2.39
C SER A 53 -3.06 7.78 3.45
N LYS A 54 -3.52 7.83 4.70
CA LYS A 54 -2.94 7.05 5.81
C LYS A 54 -3.10 5.55 5.58
N TYR A 55 -4.27 5.14 5.11
CA TYR A 55 -4.57 3.73 4.85
C TYR A 55 -3.64 3.17 3.77
N ILE A 56 -3.53 3.83 2.61
CA ILE A 56 -2.66 3.42 1.51
C ILE A 56 -1.21 3.35 2.01
N ALA A 57 -0.71 4.43 2.62
CA ALA A 57 0.69 4.50 3.06
C ALA A 57 1.06 3.44 4.12
N LEU A 58 0.12 2.95 4.92
CA LEU A 58 0.37 1.86 5.90
C LEU A 58 0.40 0.47 5.26
N HIS A 59 -0.33 0.29 4.16
CA HIS A 59 -0.47 -1.01 3.48
C HIS A 59 0.47 -1.17 2.28
N MET A 60 1.18 -0.12 1.87
CA MET A 60 2.28 -0.21 0.89
C MET A 60 3.41 -1.11 1.40
N ASN A 61 3.73 -2.16 0.67
CA ASN A 61 4.84 -3.05 0.98
C ASN A 61 6.16 -2.38 0.64
N GLU A 62 7.10 -2.37 1.59
CA GLU A 62 8.44 -1.85 1.30
C GLU A 62 9.19 -2.75 0.33
N ASP A 63 8.99 -4.06 0.43
CA ASP A 63 9.55 -5.08 -0.46
C ASP A 63 8.44 -5.89 -1.12
N TYR A 64 8.49 -6.04 -2.44
CA TYR A 64 7.60 -6.95 -3.14
C TYR A 64 7.83 -8.39 -2.65
N GLY A 65 6.73 -9.12 -2.47
CA GLY A 65 6.74 -10.51 -2.06
C GLY A 65 6.73 -10.72 -0.55
N LYS A 66 6.90 -9.67 0.26
CA LYS A 66 7.03 -9.79 1.71
C LYS A 66 5.93 -9.07 2.46
N CYS A 67 5.28 -9.76 3.40
CA CYS A 67 4.26 -9.20 4.26
C CYS A 67 4.85 -8.21 5.28
N ASN A 68 4.34 -6.98 5.30
CA ASN A 68 4.75 -5.92 6.24
C ASN A 68 4.55 -6.27 7.72
N ARG A 69 3.63 -7.20 8.04
CA ARG A 69 3.25 -7.52 9.43
C ARG A 69 3.99 -8.74 9.99
N CYS A 70 4.09 -9.82 9.21
CA CYS A 70 4.54 -11.12 9.72
C CYS A 70 5.74 -11.70 8.97
N ASN A 71 6.34 -10.93 8.06
CA ASN A 71 7.51 -11.31 7.26
C ASN A 71 7.34 -12.55 6.37
N TYR A 72 6.13 -13.07 6.17
CA TYR A 72 5.86 -14.08 5.14
C TYR A 72 6.31 -13.56 3.77
N ASN A 73 7.13 -14.31 3.04
CA ASN A 73 7.92 -13.85 1.89
C ASN A 73 7.55 -14.54 0.56
N GLU A 74 6.37 -15.15 0.50
CA GLU A 74 5.83 -15.79 -0.71
C GLU A 74 4.53 -15.09 -1.17
N LEU A 75 4.45 -13.76 -1.02
CA LEU A 75 3.38 -13.01 -1.67
C LEU A 75 3.70 -12.90 -3.16
N ASP A 76 2.75 -13.21 -4.04
CA ASP A 76 2.99 -13.34 -5.48
C ASP A 76 2.06 -12.48 -6.34
N GLN A 77 1.22 -11.65 -5.72
CA GLN A 77 0.23 -10.80 -6.38
C GLN A 77 0.23 -9.39 -5.81
N GLU A 78 -0.27 -8.41 -6.55
CA GLU A 78 -0.59 -7.09 -5.98
C GLU A 78 -1.93 -7.15 -5.22
N TYR A 79 -2.09 -6.26 -4.22
CA TYR A 79 -3.37 -6.02 -3.53
C TYR A 79 -4.02 -7.26 -2.87
N LEU A 80 -3.25 -8.01 -2.07
CA LEU A 80 -3.76 -9.22 -1.39
C LEU A 80 -3.77 -9.12 0.13
N ASN A 81 -4.57 -9.98 0.74
CA ASN A 81 -4.44 -10.31 2.15
C ASN A 81 -3.40 -11.43 2.32
N CYS A 82 -2.43 -11.22 3.21
CA CYS A 82 -1.40 -12.22 3.49
C CYS A 82 -2.06 -13.54 3.94
N PRO A 83 -1.74 -14.69 3.33
CA PRO A 83 -2.38 -15.96 3.65
C PRO A 83 -2.05 -16.43 5.09
N LYS A 84 -0.90 -16.00 5.63
CA LYS A 84 -0.46 -16.37 6.98
C LYS A 84 -1.14 -15.60 8.10
N CYS A 85 -1.39 -14.30 7.95
CA CYS A 85 -1.90 -13.45 9.04
C CYS A 85 -3.16 -12.64 8.68
N GLY A 86 -3.54 -12.61 7.41
CA GLY A 86 -4.67 -11.84 6.88
C GLY A 86 -4.47 -10.33 6.95
N ALA A 87 -3.23 -9.83 7.04
CA ALA A 87 -2.96 -8.40 6.87
C ALA A 87 -3.08 -8.03 5.39
N LEU A 88 -3.68 -6.88 5.10
CA LEU A 88 -3.70 -6.33 3.75
C LEU A 88 -2.29 -5.85 3.36
N ASN A 89 -1.89 -6.19 2.14
CA ASN A 89 -0.63 -5.80 1.51
C ASN A 89 -0.96 -5.29 0.11
N LEU A 90 -0.61 -4.03 -0.19
CA LEU A 90 -0.75 -3.53 -1.55
C LEU A 90 0.25 -4.21 -2.50
N ASN A 91 1.39 -4.68 -1.96
CA ASN A 91 2.39 -5.53 -2.62
C ASN A 91 2.68 -5.12 -4.06
N TRP A 92 2.94 -3.83 -4.29
CA TRP A 92 3.11 -3.31 -5.66
C TRP A 92 4.33 -3.93 -6.33
N GLN A 93 4.11 -4.53 -7.49
CA GLN A 93 5.15 -5.08 -8.32
C GLN A 93 5.78 -3.92 -9.10
N ILE A 94 6.85 -3.37 -8.53
CA ILE A 94 7.67 -2.40 -9.23
C ILE A 94 8.64 -3.14 -10.13
N GLY A 95 8.52 -2.96 -11.45
CA GLY A 95 9.42 -3.60 -12.42
C GLY A 95 10.88 -3.43 -12.01
N GLY A 96 11.58 -4.55 -11.87
CA GLY A 96 13.03 -4.57 -11.80
C GLY A 96 13.59 -4.18 -13.16
N ASN A 97 14.66 -3.39 -13.16
CA ASN A 97 15.53 -3.29 -14.34
C ASN A 97 15.98 -4.67 -14.81
#